data_AF-A0A1C3D147-F1
#
_entry.id   AF-A0A1C3D147-F1
#
_cell.length_a   1.000
_cell.length_b   1.000
_cell.length_c   1.000
_cell.angle_alpha   90.00
_cell.angle_beta   90.00
_cell.angle_gamma   90.00
#
_symmetry.space_group_name_H-M   'P 1'
#
loop_
_entity.id
_entity.type
_entity.pdbx_description
1 polymer ?
#
loop_
_entity_poly.entity_id
_entity_poly.type
_entity_poly.pdbx_seq_one_letter_code
_entity_poly.pdbx_strand_id
1 'polypeptide(L)'
;MDTQNNVEIILKDGSTGLASNHMDKLIASEVANTIAQIDDEYDLSKKVDIQELSERIVDYLTMNTNIVIEPKIVVKEFRKQLKFY
;
A
#
# COMPACT_ATOMS: atom_id res chain seq x y z
N MET A 1 -8.85 -13.98 19.32
CA MET A 1 -9.62 -12.80 18.90
C MET A 1 -8.61 -11.70 18.66
N ASP A 2 -8.25 -11.46 17.40
CA ASP A 2 -7.38 -10.34 17.05
C ASP A 2 -8.17 -9.05 17.29
N THR A 3 -7.83 -8.35 18.37
CA THR A 3 -8.24 -6.98 18.56
C THR A 3 -7.49 -6.16 17.51
N GLN A 4 -8.03 -6.05 16.30
CA GLN A 4 -7.65 -4.96 15.42
C GLN A 4 -7.96 -3.68 16.19
N ASN A 5 -6.91 -3.02 16.68
CA ASN A 5 -6.98 -1.67 17.22
C ASN A 5 -7.47 -0.78 16.08
N ASN A 6 -8.79 -0.69 15.95
CA ASN A 6 -9.46 0.18 15.00
C ASN A 6 -9.31 1.60 15.51
N VAL A 7 -8.17 2.22 15.17
CA VAL A 7 -7.93 3.63 15.42
C VAL A 7 -8.86 4.41 14.51
N GLU A 8 -9.87 5.04 15.11
CA GLU A 8 -10.74 5.98 14.43
C GLU A 8 -10.00 7.33 14.29
N ILE A 9 -9.96 7.86 13.08
CA ILE A 9 -9.33 9.13 12.74
C ILE A 9 -10.40 10.11 12.25
N ILE A 10 -10.21 11.39 12.56
CA ILE A 10 -11.04 12.47 12.04
C ILE A 10 -10.37 13.00 10.78
N LEU A 11 -11.09 12.95 9.67
CA LEU A 11 -10.64 13.44 8.37
C LEU A 11 -10.79 14.95 8.29
N LYS A 12 -10.07 15.58 7.35
CA LYS A 12 -10.10 17.04 7.18
C LYS A 12 -11.48 17.60 6.85
N ASP A 13 -12.38 16.77 6.30
CA ASP A 13 -13.77 17.12 6.01
C ASP A 13 -14.70 16.97 7.24
N GLY A 14 -14.16 16.59 8.40
CA GLY A 14 -14.89 16.40 9.64
C GLY A 14 -15.56 15.03 9.78
N SER A 15 -15.43 14.14 8.78
CA SER A 15 -15.94 12.77 8.88
C SER A 15 -15.00 11.88 9.69
N THR A 16 -15.55 10.82 10.31
CA THR A 16 -14.73 9.80 10.97
C THR A 16 -14.49 8.62 10.03
N GLY A 17 -13.29 8.06 10.10
CA GLY A 17 -12.89 6.90 9.32
C GLY A 17 -11.92 6.03 10.10
N LEU A 18 -11.78 4.77 9.68
CA LEU A 18 -10.76 3.90 10.25
C LEU A 18 -9.40 4.20 9.61
N ALA A 19 -8.36 4.34 10.44
CA ALA A 19 -6.99 4.54 9.98
C ALA A 19 -6.53 3.42 9.04
N SER A 20 -6.93 2.17 9.32
CA SER A 20 -6.69 1.01 8.45
C SER A 20 -7.31 1.19 7.07
N ASN A 21 -8.60 1.57 7.00
CA ASN A 21 -9.29 1.79 5.72
C ASN A 21 -8.66 2.92 4.91
N HIS A 22 -8.12 3.95 5.57
CA HIS A 22 -7.40 5.03 4.89
C HIS A 22 -6.02 4.57 4.40
N MET A 23 -5.30 3.80 5.20
CA MET A 23 -4.02 3.25 4.81
C MET A 23 -4.16 2.26 3.64
N ASP A 24 -5.19 1.41 3.65
CA ASP A 24 -5.47 0.47 2.55
C ASP A 24 -5.76 1.22 1.24
N LYS A 25 -6.47 2.36 1.30
CA LYS A 25 -6.70 3.22 0.14
C LYS A 25 -5.42 3.87 -0.37
N LEU A 26 -4.56 4.35 0.53
CA LEU A 26 -3.26 4.92 0.16
C LEU A 26 -2.38 3.88 -0.50
N ILE A 27 -2.26 2.69 0.09
CA ILE A 27 -1.51 1.57 -0.49
C ILE A 27 -2.05 1.22 -1.88
N ALA A 28 -3.37 1.06 -2.02
CA ALA A 28 -3.99 0.73 -3.30
C ALA A 28 -3.74 1.81 -4.37
N SER A 29 -3.78 3.09 -3.98
CA SER A 29 -3.50 4.21 -4.89
C SER A 29 -2.04 4.25 -5.32
N GLU A 30 -1.09 4.10 -4.38
CA GLU A 30 0.34 4.12 -4.70
C GLU A 30 0.75 2.93 -5.57
N VAL A 31 0.19 1.75 -5.31
CA VAL A 31 0.38 0.57 -6.17
C VAL A 31 -0.16 0.82 -7.58
N ALA A 32 -1.38 1.36 -7.71
CA ALA A 32 -1.97 1.67 -9.01
C ALA A 32 -1.13 2.69 -9.79
N ASN A 33 -0.66 3.75 -9.13
CA ASN A 33 0.21 4.76 -9.72
C ASN A 33 1.54 4.14 -10.17
N THR A 34 2.16 3.31 -9.33
CA THR A 34 3.42 2.62 -9.64
C THR A 34 3.26 1.72 -10.86
N ILE A 35 2.20 0.92 -10.94
CA ILE A 35 1.91 0.06 -12.10
C ILE A 35 1.72 0.91 -13.37
N ALA A 36 1.00 2.04 -13.27
CA ALA A 36 0.71 2.89 -14.41
C ALA A 36 1.95 3.65 -14.94
N GLN A 37 2.94 3.90 -14.09
CA GLN A 37 4.15 4.67 -14.41
C GLN A 37 5.40 3.81 -14.51
N ILE A 38 5.26 2.48 -14.44
CA ILE A 38 6.41 1.59 -14.44
C ILE A 38 7.17 1.71 -15.76
N ASP A 39 8.48 1.82 -15.64
CA ASP A 39 9.40 1.85 -16.77
C ASP A 39 9.93 0.45 -17.08
N ASP A 40 10.77 0.36 -18.11
CA ASP A 40 11.36 -0.90 -18.56
C ASP A 40 12.40 -1.48 -17.58
N GLU A 41 12.73 -0.76 -16.49
CA GLU A 41 13.67 -1.23 -15.46
C GLU A 41 13.07 -2.35 -14.60
N TYR A 42 11.73 -2.42 -14.50
CA TYR A 42 11.01 -3.36 -13.65
C TYR A 42 10.09 -4.28 -14.45
N ASP A 43 10.18 -5.58 -14.17
CA ASP A 43 9.29 -6.59 -14.74
C ASP A 43 8.29 -7.07 -13.69
N LEU A 44 7.04 -6.62 -13.79
CA LEU A 44 5.97 -7.00 -12.87
C LEU A 44 5.59 -8.49 -12.93
N SER A 45 6.12 -9.28 -13.86
CA SER A 45 5.99 -10.75 -13.78
C SER A 45 6.96 -11.37 -12.78
N LYS A 46 8.03 -10.66 -12.42
CA LYS A 46 9.06 -11.13 -11.49
C LYS A 46 8.72 -10.74 -10.06
N LYS A 47 8.75 -11.75 -9.19
CA LYS A 47 8.51 -11.56 -7.76
C LYS A 47 9.52 -10.60 -7.10
N VAL A 48 10.76 -10.59 -7.55
CA VAL A 48 11.82 -9.74 -6.98
C VAL A 48 11.55 -8.26 -7.24
N ASP A 49 11.15 -7.92 -8.46
CA ASP A 49 10.84 -6.53 -8.86
C ASP A 49 9.60 -6.02 -8.11
N ILE A 50 8.54 -6.85 -7.99
CA ILE A 50 7.38 -6.52 -7.15
C ILE A 50 7.79 -6.27 -5.70
N GLN A 51 8.74 -7.05 -5.17
CA GLN A 51 9.17 -6.92 -3.79
C GLN A 51 9.96 -5.63 -3.56
N GLU A 52 10.87 -5.26 -4.46
CA GLU A 52 11.62 -4.00 -4.39
C GLU A 52 10.67 -2.80 -4.47
N LEU A 53 9.73 -2.80 -5.42
CA LEU A 53 8.74 -1.73 -5.54
C LEU A 53 7.85 -1.63 -4.30
N SER A 54 7.51 -2.76 -3.69
CA SER A 54 6.73 -2.80 -2.46
C SER A 54 7.48 -2.18 -1.28
N GLU A 55 8.78 -2.43 -1.16
CA GLU A 55 9.64 -1.82 -0.15
C GLU A 55 9.72 -0.29 -0.34
N ARG A 56 9.89 0.18 -1.58
CA ARG A 56 9.89 1.62 -1.90
C ARG A 56 8.57 2.32 -1.54
N ILE A 57 7.44 1.70 -1.85
CA ILE A 57 6.11 2.24 -1.48
C ILE A 57 5.95 2.27 0.04
N VAL A 58 6.38 1.23 0.76
CA VAL A 58 6.35 1.21 2.23
C VAL A 58 7.20 2.33 2.81
N ASP A 59 8.42 2.52 2.32
CA ASP A 59 9.31 3.58 2.81
C ASP A 59 8.68 4.95 2.59
N TYR A 60 8.17 5.21 1.38
CA TYR A 60 7.48 6.45 1.05
C TYR A 60 6.26 6.70 1.96
N LEU A 61 5.38 5.71 2.13
CA LEU A 61 4.19 5.87 2.97
C LEU A 61 4.56 6.01 4.44
N THR A 62 5.56 5.27 4.93
CA THR A 62 6.03 5.36 6.32
C THR A 62 6.61 6.74 6.59
N MET A 63 7.42 7.28 5.68
CA MET A 63 7.96 8.64 5.80
C MET A 63 6.88 9.73 5.83
N ASN A 64 5.82 9.59 5.03
CA ASN A 64 4.77 10.61 4.94
C ASN A 64 3.70 10.49 6.03
N THR A 65 3.47 9.30 6.57
CA THR A 65 2.39 9.03 7.52
C THR A 65 2.88 8.76 8.95
N ASN A 66 4.17 8.46 9.13
CA ASN A 66 4.75 7.90 10.36
C ASN A 66 4.11 6.58 10.82
N ILE A 67 3.44 5.87 9.92
CA ILE A 67 2.84 4.56 10.19
C ILE A 67 3.72 3.50 9.54
N VAL A 68 4.17 2.52 10.33
CA VAL A 68 4.95 1.39 9.83
C VAL A 68 4.02 0.42 9.10
N ILE A 69 4.33 0.13 7.83
CA ILE A 69 3.58 -0.80 6.98
C ILE A 69 4.47 -2.01 6.69
N GLU A 70 3.93 -3.22 6.74
CA GLU A 70 4.65 -4.38 6.28
C GLU A 70 4.67 -4.44 4.74
N PRO A 71 5.84 -4.60 4.08
CA PRO A 71 5.94 -4.71 2.61
C PRO A 71 5.05 -5.80 2.02
N LYS A 72 4.79 -6.87 2.79
CA LYS A 72 3.89 -7.97 2.38
C LYS A 72 2.46 -7.50 2.10
N ILE A 73 1.99 -6.43 2.74
CA ILE A 73 0.66 -5.85 2.49
C ILE A 73 0.65 -5.24 1.09
N VAL A 74 1.68 -4.48 0.74
CA VAL A 74 1.83 -3.87 -0.59
C VAL A 74 2.01 -4.94 -1.68
N VAL A 75 2.81 -5.98 -1.44
CA VAL A 75 2.94 -7.12 -2.36
C VAL A 75 1.59 -7.80 -2.64
N LYS A 76 0.73 -7.95 -1.63
CA LYS A 76 -0.61 -8.50 -1.82
C LYS A 76 -1.47 -7.60 -2.71
N GLU A 77 -1.39 -6.29 -2.51
CA GLU A 77 -2.14 -5.34 -3.34
C GLU A 77 -1.64 -5.34 -4.79
N PHE A 78 -0.33 -5.41 -5.03
CA PHE A 78 0.23 -5.63 -6.38
C PHE A 78 -0.37 -6.86 -7.04
N ARG A 79 -0.33 -8.02 -6.37
CA ARG A 79 -0.89 -9.27 -6.90
C ARG A 79 -2.37 -9.16 -7.24
N LYS A 80 -3.14 -8.53 -6.35
CA LYS A 80 -4.58 -8.31 -6.54
C LYS A 80 -4.86 -7.45 -7.77
N GLN A 81 -4.15 -6.33 -7.94
CA GLN A 81 -4.38 -5.42 -9.06
C GLN A 81 -3.87 -6.00 -10.39
N LEU A 82 -2.76 -6.73 -10.36
CA LEU A 82 -2.20 -7.46 -11.51
C LEU A 82 -2.96 -8.76 -11.82
N LYS A 83 -3.95 -9.13 -10.99
CA LYS A 83 -4.75 -10.36 -11.11
C LYS A 83 -3.90 -11.63 -11.09
N PHE A 84 -2.82 -11.63 -10.30
CA PHE A 84 -2.06 -12.84 -9.97
C PHE A 84 -2.77 -13.57 -8.82
N TYR A 85 -3.32 -14.74 -9.14
CA TYR A 85 -4.02 -15.62 -8.20
C TYR A 85 -3.06 -16.55 -7.45
#